data_AF-A0A1W9PWZ4-F1
#
_entry.id   AF-A0A1W9PWZ4-F1
#
_cell.length_a   1.000
_cell.length_b   1.000
_cell.length_c   1.000
_cell.angle_alpha   90.00
_cell.angle_beta   90.00
_cell.angle_gamma   90.00
#
_symmetry.space_group_name_H-M   'P 1'
#
loop_
_entity.id
_entity.type
_entity.pdbx_description
1 polymer ?
#
loop_
_entity_poly.entity_id
_entity_poly.type
_entity_poly.pdbx_seq_one_letter_code
_entity_poly.pdbx_strand_id
1 'polypeptide(L)'
;MIPTLQVGDHILVNKFVYGVRLPFLGIPLVKGRKPAHGDIVVFKFPEDPRKDFIKRVIGVGGDIVEMRDKRVYVNGRLLPDKHAIHTDTRIIPGRDDFGPVRVPMGKLFVMGDNRDSSYDSRFWKFVDLKAVLGKAFMIYWSWNDRPDSVLDHVRWDRICRVLR
;
A
#
# COMPACT_ATOMS: atom_id res chain seq x y z
N MET A 1 -0.27 -3.37 -7.17
CA MET A 1 0.91 -3.58 -6.30
C MET A 1 1.97 -4.45 -6.99
N ILE A 2 1.93 -4.58 -8.32
CA ILE A 2 2.96 -5.31 -9.10
C ILE A 2 4.30 -4.60 -8.90
N PRO A 3 5.42 -5.32 -8.75
CA PRO A 3 5.55 -6.78 -8.81
C PRO A 3 5.39 -7.47 -7.45
N THR A 4 5.33 -6.71 -6.35
CA THR A 4 5.22 -7.23 -4.99
C THR A 4 4.00 -8.13 -4.82
N LEU A 5 2.83 -7.67 -5.27
CA LEU A 5 1.59 -8.45 -5.35
C LEU A 5 1.02 -8.43 -6.76
N GLN A 6 0.70 -9.62 -7.26
CA GLN A 6 0.13 -9.86 -8.56
C GLN A 6 -1.36 -10.21 -8.44
N VAL A 7 -2.11 -10.04 -9.54
CA VAL A 7 -3.49 -10.55 -9.63
C VAL A 7 -3.45 -12.07 -9.40
N GLY A 8 -4.39 -12.61 -8.62
CA GLY A 8 -4.41 -14.02 -8.23
C GLY A 8 -3.62 -14.38 -6.95
N ASP A 9 -2.82 -13.46 -6.40
CA ASP A 9 -2.21 -13.66 -5.08
C ASP A 9 -3.27 -13.60 -3.97
N HIS A 10 -3.22 -14.56 -3.05
CA HIS A 10 -3.97 -14.56 -1.80
C HIS A 10 -3.01 -14.34 -0.64
N ILE A 11 -3.34 -13.38 0.21
CA ILE A 11 -2.45 -12.86 1.25
C ILE A 11 -2.98 -13.14 2.65
N LEU A 12 -2.07 -13.28 3.61
CA LEU A 12 -2.38 -13.19 5.02
C LEU A 12 -2.16 -11.76 5.52
N VAL A 13 -3.13 -11.31 6.32
CA VAL A 13 -3.16 -9.96 6.88
C VAL A 13 -3.23 -10.06 8.40
N ASN A 14 -2.25 -9.47 9.07
CA ASN A 14 -2.24 -9.37 10.52
C ASN A 14 -3.04 -8.13 10.94
N LYS A 15 -4.25 -8.35 11.48
CA LYS A 15 -5.13 -7.30 11.99
C LYS A 15 -4.71 -6.77 13.36
N PHE A 16 -4.00 -7.58 14.14
CA PHE A 16 -3.65 -7.30 15.53
C PHE A 16 -2.42 -6.39 15.67
N VAL A 17 -1.56 -6.33 14.65
CA VAL A 17 -0.31 -5.56 14.70
C VAL A 17 -0.51 -4.07 14.99
N TYR A 18 -1.64 -3.50 14.55
CA TYR A 18 -1.98 -2.10 14.77
C TYR A 18 -2.94 -1.87 15.95
N GLY A 19 -3.19 -2.92 16.73
CA GLY A 19 -4.08 -2.94 17.88
C GLY A 19 -5.39 -3.65 17.61
N VAL A 20 -6.07 -4.02 18.70
CA VAL A 20 -7.41 -4.62 18.66
C VAL A 20 -8.43 -3.51 18.87
N ARG A 21 -9.45 -3.46 18.03
CA ARG A 21 -10.63 -2.60 18.24
C ARG A 21 -11.88 -3.48 18.35
N LEU A 22 -12.82 -3.08 19.20
CA LEU A 22 -14.15 -3.69 19.25
C LEU A 22 -14.83 -3.54 17.88
N PRO A 23 -15.37 -4.64 17.30
CA PRO A 23 -16.20 -4.56 16.10
C PRO A 23 -17.34 -3.56 16.29
N PHE A 24 -17.70 -2.82 15.24
CA PHE A 24 -18.79 -1.81 15.18
C PHE A 24 -18.59 -0.55 16.04
N LEU A 25 -18.06 -0.67 17.26
CA LEU A 25 -17.86 0.45 18.19
C LEU A 25 -16.52 1.16 18.00
N GLY A 26 -15.52 0.51 17.39
CA GLY A 26 -14.21 1.12 17.13
C GLY A 26 -13.37 1.43 18.37
N ILE A 27 -13.82 1.02 19.56
CA ILE A 27 -13.15 1.25 20.84
C ILE A 27 -11.83 0.46 20.86
N PRO A 28 -10.68 1.09 21.13
CA PRO A 28 -9.39 0.41 21.21
C PRO A 28 -9.32 -0.44 22.49
N LEU A 29 -9.16 -1.76 22.32
CA LEU A 29 -8.97 -2.71 23.43
C LEU A 29 -7.49 -2.91 23.76
N VAL A 30 -6.65 -3.01 22.72
CA VAL A 30 -5.20 -3.21 22.85
C VAL A 30 -4.50 -2.25 21.91
N LYS A 31 -3.56 -1.48 22.44
CA LYS A 31 -2.72 -0.58 21.65
C LYS A 31 -1.60 -1.38 20.97
N GLY A 32 -1.64 -1.49 19.65
CA GLY A 32 -0.54 -2.06 18.87
C GLY A 32 0.50 -1.01 18.46
N ARG A 33 1.41 -1.39 17.56
CA ARG A 33 2.34 -0.42 16.95
C ARG A 33 1.59 0.45 15.94
N LYS A 34 2.16 1.60 15.58
CA LYS A 34 1.62 2.40 14.46
C LYS A 34 2.11 1.84 13.11
N PRO A 35 1.35 2.00 12.02
CA PRO A 35 1.88 1.81 10.68
C PRO A 35 3.12 2.67 10.47
N ALA A 36 4.12 2.10 9.81
CA ALA A 36 5.39 2.75 9.54
C ALA A 36 5.67 2.76 8.03
N HIS A 37 6.64 3.58 7.60
CA HIS A 37 7.10 3.58 6.21
C HIS A 37 7.41 2.17 5.71
N GLY A 38 7.01 1.88 4.48
CA GLY A 38 7.22 0.59 3.84
C GLY A 38 6.22 -0.49 4.23
N ASP A 39 5.42 -0.34 5.29
CA ASP A 39 4.35 -1.30 5.60
C ASP A 39 3.37 -1.41 4.42
N ILE A 40 2.96 -2.63 4.08
CA ILE A 40 1.87 -2.87 3.14
C ILE A 40 0.59 -3.05 3.95
N VAL A 41 -0.34 -2.12 3.78
CA VAL A 41 -1.56 -2.04 4.59
C VAL A 41 -2.79 -2.32 3.75
N VAL A 42 -3.72 -3.08 4.32
CA VAL A 42 -5.09 -3.21 3.81
C VAL A 42 -5.98 -2.21 4.57
N PHE A 43 -6.81 -1.47 3.86
CA PHE A 43 -7.65 -0.43 4.44
C PHE A 43 -8.96 -0.26 3.65
N LYS A 44 -9.98 0.30 4.29
CA LYS A 44 -11.21 0.74 3.62
C LYS A 44 -10.93 1.94 2.73
N PHE A 45 -11.28 1.86 1.46
CA PHE A 45 -11.07 2.93 0.49
C PHE A 45 -11.82 4.21 0.93
N PRO A 46 -11.15 5.38 1.03
CA PRO A 46 -11.78 6.59 1.58
C PRO A 46 -13.01 7.10 0.83
N GLU A 47 -13.08 6.96 -0.50
CA GLU A 47 -14.23 7.44 -1.29
C GLU A 47 -15.37 6.42 -1.37
N ASP A 48 -15.09 5.13 -1.18
CA ASP A 48 -16.11 4.07 -1.10
C ASP A 48 -15.68 3.00 -0.08
N PRO A 49 -16.07 3.13 1.21
CA PRO A 49 -15.66 2.23 2.28
C PRO A 49 -16.14 0.79 2.15
N ARG A 50 -16.98 0.47 1.15
CA ARG A 50 -17.36 -0.92 0.83
C ARG A 50 -16.21 -1.68 0.15
N LYS A 51 -15.22 -0.96 -0.41
CA LYS A 51 -14.06 -1.53 -1.11
C LYS A 51 -12.84 -1.56 -0.20
N ASP A 52 -12.12 -2.67 -0.24
CA ASP A 52 -10.83 -2.84 0.46
C ASP A 52 -9.70 -2.60 -0.53
N PHE A 53 -8.76 -1.73 -0.15
CA PHE A 53 -7.57 -1.41 -0.93
C PHE A 53 -6.32 -1.88 -0.20
N ILE A 54 -5.28 -2.20 -0.97
CA ILE A 54 -3.96 -2.55 -0.46
C ILE A 54 -2.89 -1.67 -1.12
N LYS A 55 -2.09 -0.99 -0.31
CA LYS A 55 -1.03 -0.07 -0.74
C LYS A 55 0.13 -0.07 0.25
N ARG A 56 1.27 0.47 -0.17
CA ARG A 56 2.44 0.67 0.69
C ARG A 56 2.40 2.05 1.34
N VAL A 57 2.73 2.11 2.62
CA VAL A 57 2.85 3.37 3.38
C VAL A 57 4.09 4.12 2.94
N ILE A 58 3.90 5.30 2.39
CA ILE A 58 4.96 6.22 1.96
C ILE A 58 5.20 7.31 2.99
N GLY A 59 4.13 7.84 3.59
CA GLY A 59 4.20 8.85 4.64
C GLY A 59 3.24 8.55 5.80
N VAL A 60 3.68 8.89 7.00
CA VAL A 60 2.90 8.85 8.24
C VAL A 60 2.60 10.27 8.72
N GLY A 61 1.67 10.41 9.67
CA GLY A 61 1.28 11.73 10.18
C GLY A 61 2.47 12.58 10.63
N GLY A 62 2.55 13.79 10.08
CA GLY A 62 3.66 14.73 10.28
C GLY A 62 4.57 14.88 9.08
N ASP A 63 4.68 13.86 8.22
CA ASP A 63 5.58 13.88 7.06
C ASP A 63 5.14 14.89 6.00
N ILE A 64 6.11 15.38 5.24
CA ILE A 64 5.90 16.11 4.00
C ILE A 64 6.26 15.18 2.84
N VAL A 65 5.30 14.86 1.99
CA VAL A 65 5.49 13.99 0.82
C VAL A 65 5.38 14.83 -0.45
N GLU A 66 6.31 14.62 -1.36
CA GLU A 66 6.39 15.31 -2.65
C GLU A 66 6.84 14.31 -3.72
N MET A 67 6.44 14.53 -4.96
CA MET A 67 6.97 13.78 -6.11
C MET A 67 7.44 14.77 -7.16
N ARG A 68 8.63 14.51 -7.70
CA ARG A 68 9.28 15.30 -8.75
C ARG A 68 9.84 14.35 -9.79
N ASP A 69 9.40 14.45 -11.03
CA ASP A 69 9.84 13.60 -12.15
C ASP A 69 9.85 12.11 -11.77
N LYS A 70 8.72 11.60 -11.27
CA LYS A 70 8.57 10.20 -10.79
C LYS A 70 9.36 9.81 -9.53
N ARG A 71 10.16 10.71 -8.97
CA ARG A 71 10.91 10.46 -7.72
C ARG A 71 10.12 10.96 -6.53
N VAL A 72 9.96 10.12 -5.52
CA VAL A 72 9.26 10.47 -4.29
C VAL A 72 10.24 10.97 -3.25
N TYR A 73 9.91 12.10 -2.62
CA TYR A 73 10.65 12.71 -1.54
C TYR A 73 9.78 12.70 -0.28
N VAL A 74 10.38 12.34 0.85
CA VAL A 74 9.75 12.39 2.17
C VAL A 74 10.62 13.28 3.06
N ASN A 75 10.02 14.34 3.60
CA ASN A 75 10.71 15.36 4.40
C ASN A 75 11.93 15.94 3.66
N GLY A 76 11.77 16.20 2.35
CA GLY A 76 12.80 16.74 1.47
C GLY A 76 13.90 15.75 1.05
N ARG A 77 13.89 14.51 1.54
CA ARG A 77 14.87 13.48 1.19
C ARG A 77 14.30 12.52 0.17
N LEU A 78 15.09 12.16 -0.84
CA LEU A 78 14.71 11.13 -1.80
C LEU A 78 14.43 9.82 -1.06
N LEU A 79 13.26 9.22 -1.30
CA LEU A 79 12.90 7.92 -0.74
C LEU A 79 13.56 6.81 -1.60
N PRO A 80 14.50 6.02 -1.05
CA PRO A 80 15.10 4.91 -1.78
C PRO A 80 14.13 3.71 -1.82
N ASP A 81 13.07 3.83 -2.63
CA ASP A 81 12.03 2.81 -2.75
C ASP A 81 12.40 1.75 -3.79
N LYS A 82 12.95 0.62 -3.32
CA LYS A 82 13.29 -0.54 -4.16
C LYS A 82 12.08 -1.28 -4.73
N HIS A 83 10.87 -0.97 -4.28
CA HIS A 83 9.63 -1.61 -4.74
C HIS A 83 8.91 -0.79 -5.80
N ALA A 84 9.27 0.48 -5.96
CA ALA A 84 8.68 1.37 -6.95
C ALA A 84 9.07 0.93 -8.37
N ILE A 85 8.08 0.61 -9.19
CA ILE A 85 8.24 0.35 -10.62
C ILE A 85 7.52 1.44 -11.41
N HIS A 86 8.25 1.99 -12.38
CA HIS A 86 7.74 2.89 -13.41
C HIS A 86 7.92 2.20 -14.77
N THR A 87 6.82 2.04 -15.50
CA THR A 87 6.80 1.41 -16.84
C THR A 87 6.56 2.43 -17.95
N ASP A 88 6.04 3.60 -17.61
CA ASP A 88 5.82 4.71 -18.54
C ASP A 88 7.01 5.66 -18.48
N THR A 89 7.63 5.93 -19.62
CA THR A 89 8.78 6.83 -19.73
C THR A 89 8.38 8.30 -19.68
N ARG A 90 7.10 8.62 -19.90
CA ARG A 90 6.60 10.01 -19.90
C ARG A 90 6.36 10.51 -18.48
N ILE A 91 6.54 11.82 -18.29
CA ILE A 91 6.19 12.54 -17.08
C ILE A 91 4.80 13.13 -17.24
N ILE A 92 3.87 12.73 -16.37
CA ILE A 92 2.48 13.17 -16.39
C ILE A 92 2.22 14.08 -15.18
N PRO A 93 1.93 15.39 -15.39
CA PRO A 93 1.62 16.32 -14.31
C PRO A 93 0.48 15.79 -13.41
N GLY A 94 0.63 15.94 -12.10
CA GLY A 94 -0.33 15.46 -11.10
C GLY A 94 -0.23 13.97 -10.76
N ARG A 95 0.25 13.11 -11.67
CA ARG A 95 0.62 11.71 -11.36
C ARG A 95 2.07 11.60 -10.91
N ASP A 96 2.95 12.28 -11.63
CA ASP A 96 4.41 12.14 -11.52
C ASP A 96 5.07 13.38 -10.89
N ASP A 97 4.30 14.45 -10.73
CA ASP A 97 4.68 15.70 -10.08
C ASP A 97 3.54 16.18 -9.20
N PHE A 98 3.76 16.22 -7.89
CA PHE A 98 2.79 16.74 -6.93
C PHE A 98 3.44 17.18 -5.63
N GLY A 99 2.69 17.99 -4.89
CA GLY A 99 3.07 18.43 -3.55
C GLY A 99 3.94 19.68 -3.58
N PRO A 100 4.63 19.98 -2.47
CA PRO A 100 4.67 19.20 -1.22
C PRO A 100 3.30 19.11 -0.51
N VAL A 101 3.02 17.97 0.11
CA VAL A 101 1.81 17.73 0.89
C VAL A 101 2.17 17.24 2.29
N ARG A 102 1.68 17.92 3.33
CA ARG A 102 1.83 17.47 4.72
C ARG A 102 0.77 16.43 5.07
N VAL A 103 1.19 15.27 5.56
CA VAL A 103 0.32 14.21 6.06
C VAL A 103 -0.25 14.62 7.42
N PRO A 104 -1.59 14.74 7.57
CA PRO A 104 -2.19 15.08 8.85
C PRO A 104 -1.91 14.02 9.92
N MET A 105 -1.86 14.44 11.19
CA MET A 105 -1.79 13.50 12.30
C MET A 105 -2.95 12.51 12.27
N GLY A 106 -2.67 11.24 12.55
CA GLY A 106 -3.69 10.18 12.48
C GLY A 106 -4.03 9.70 11.07
N LYS A 107 -3.31 10.16 10.05
CA LYS A 107 -3.48 9.72 8.66
C LYS A 107 -2.20 9.16 8.04
N LEU A 108 -2.35 8.51 6.90
CA LEU A 108 -1.29 7.93 6.08
C LEU A 108 -1.37 8.46 4.65
N PHE A 109 -0.20 8.59 4.02
CA PHE A 109 -0.05 8.72 2.57
C PHE A 109 0.48 7.40 2.02
N VAL A 110 -0.25 6.77 1.11
CA VAL A 110 0.04 5.43 0.61
C VAL A 110 0.12 5.41 -0.91
N MET A 111 1.02 4.61 -1.47
CA MET A 111 1.19 4.47 -2.92
C MET A 111 1.25 3.01 -3.32
N GLY A 112 0.88 2.73 -4.57
CA GLY A 112 1.09 1.41 -5.16
C GLY A 112 2.51 1.22 -5.64
N ASP A 113 3.05 0.00 -5.53
CA ASP A 113 4.39 -0.33 -6.03
C ASP A 113 4.50 -0.16 -7.57
N ASN A 114 3.42 -0.47 -8.32
CA ASN A 114 3.31 -0.10 -9.73
C ASN A 114 2.83 1.36 -9.81
N ARG A 115 3.78 2.29 -9.90
CA ARG A 115 3.56 3.72 -9.72
C ARG A 115 2.76 4.32 -10.86
N ASP A 116 2.99 3.90 -12.09
CA ASP A 116 2.31 4.46 -13.25
C ASP A 116 0.88 3.93 -13.43
N SER A 117 0.55 2.80 -12.79
CA SER A 117 -0.76 2.13 -12.88
C SER A 117 -1.38 1.88 -11.50
N SER A 118 -1.36 2.89 -10.63
CA SER A 118 -1.97 2.79 -9.30
C SER A 118 -2.82 4.02 -8.96
N TYR A 119 -4.11 3.78 -8.72
CA TYR A 119 -4.99 4.76 -8.09
C TYR A 119 -4.79 4.72 -6.56
N ASP A 120 -4.14 5.75 -6.02
CA ASP A 120 -3.68 5.84 -4.64
C ASP A 120 -3.66 7.29 -4.10
N SER A 121 -2.94 7.57 -3.01
CA SER A 121 -2.96 8.86 -2.30
C SER A 121 -2.62 10.09 -3.15
N ARG A 122 -2.01 9.90 -4.32
CA ARG A 122 -1.82 10.97 -5.30
C ARG A 122 -3.14 11.61 -5.75
N PHE A 123 -4.19 10.79 -5.86
CA PHE A 123 -5.49 11.18 -6.38
C PHE A 123 -6.48 11.54 -5.26
N TRP A 124 -6.59 10.69 -4.24
CA TRP A 124 -7.60 10.83 -3.17
C TRP A 124 -7.02 11.24 -1.80
N LYS A 125 -5.73 11.61 -1.76
CA LYS A 125 -5.02 12.08 -0.55
C LYS A 125 -4.89 10.99 0.51
N PHE A 126 -5.47 11.13 1.69
CA PHE A 126 -4.98 10.41 2.88
C PHE A 126 -5.91 9.28 3.33
N VAL A 127 -5.32 8.24 3.93
CA VAL A 127 -6.05 7.17 4.62
C VAL A 127 -6.09 7.48 6.11
N ASP A 128 -7.25 7.40 6.75
CA ASP A 128 -7.37 7.49 8.21
C ASP A 128 -6.84 6.20 8.88
N LEU A 129 -6.08 6.31 9.97
CA LEU A 129 -5.63 5.14 10.74
C LEU A 129 -6.78 4.28 11.28
N LYS A 130 -7.99 4.83 11.37
CA LYS A 130 -9.22 4.09 11.72
C LYS A 130 -9.69 3.17 10.59
N ALA A 131 -9.40 3.52 9.33
CA ALA A 131 -9.78 2.74 8.15
C ALA A 131 -8.82 1.57 7.85
N VAL A 132 -7.64 1.55 8.48
CA VAL A 132 -6.65 0.47 8.32
C VAL A 132 -7.15 -0.82 8.98
N LEU A 133 -7.23 -1.89 8.21
CA LEU A 133 -7.70 -3.21 8.62
C LEU A 133 -6.55 -4.11 9.12
N GLY A 134 -5.32 -3.92 8.62
CA GLY A 134 -4.16 -4.69 9.05
C GLY A 134 -2.96 -4.58 8.12
N LYS A 135 -1.87 -5.26 8.48
CA LYS A 135 -0.65 -5.36 7.67
C LYS A 135 -0.66 -6.65 6.86
N ALA A 136 -0.51 -6.56 5.55
CA ALA A 136 -0.21 -7.71 4.71
C ALA A 136 1.25 -8.15 4.95
N PHE A 137 1.48 -9.44 5.20
CA PHE A 137 2.81 -9.93 5.56
C PHE A 137 3.28 -11.17 4.81
N MET A 138 2.38 -11.92 4.18
CA MET A 138 2.75 -13.14 3.45
C MET A 138 1.75 -13.45 2.34
N ILE A 139 2.22 -14.00 1.23
CA ILE A 139 1.40 -14.66 0.21
C ILE A 139 1.27 -16.13 0.61
N TYR A 140 0.05 -16.63 0.83
CA TYR A 140 -0.15 -18.06 1.17
C TYR A 140 -0.61 -18.89 -0.03
N TRP A 141 -1.13 -18.24 -1.07
CA TRP A 141 -1.52 -18.90 -2.32
C TRP A 141 -1.37 -17.94 -3.50
N SER A 142 -1.10 -18.45 -4.70
CA SER A 142 -1.05 -17.64 -5.91
C SER A 142 -1.52 -18.42 -7.14
N TRP A 143 -2.56 -17.92 -7.78
CA TRP A 143 -3.07 -18.43 -9.05
C TRP A 143 -2.57 -17.62 -10.24
N ASN A 144 -2.23 -18.29 -11.34
CA ASN A 144 -1.96 -17.70 -12.63
C ASN A 144 -3.21 -17.77 -13.52
N ASP A 145 -3.76 -16.61 -13.85
CA ASP A 145 -4.92 -16.45 -14.74
C ASP A 145 -4.52 -16.50 -16.23
N ARG A 146 -3.22 -16.55 -16.55
CA ARG A 146 -2.68 -16.68 -17.91
C ARG A 146 -1.55 -17.71 -17.94
N PRO A 147 -1.85 -19.00 -17.78
CA PRO A 147 -0.85 -20.06 -17.81
C PRO A 147 -0.44 -20.41 -19.25
N ASP A 148 0.84 -20.71 -19.46
CA ASP A 148 1.36 -21.25 -20.71
C ASP A 148 1.13 -22.78 -20.81
N SER A 149 0.95 -23.46 -19.68
CA SER A 149 0.60 -24.89 -19.60
C SER A 149 -0.30 -25.19 -18.38
N VAL A 150 -0.93 -26.37 -18.35
CA VAL A 150 -1.79 -26.81 -17.24
C VAL A 150 -1.07 -26.87 -15.88
N LEU A 151 0.25 -26.98 -15.86
CA LEU A 151 1.03 -27.00 -14.62
C LEU A 151 1.33 -25.58 -14.11
N ASP A 152 1.21 -24.56 -14.97
CA ASP A 152 1.57 -23.18 -14.67
C ASP A 152 0.43 -22.37 -14.05
N HIS A 153 -0.69 -23.03 -13.75
CA HIS A 153 -1.83 -22.45 -13.05
C HIS A 153 -1.48 -22.01 -11.61
N VAL A 154 -0.54 -22.68 -10.96
CA VAL A 154 -0.10 -22.34 -9.60
C VAL A 154 1.30 -21.71 -9.66
N ARG A 155 1.45 -20.49 -9.12
CA ARG A 155 2.76 -19.81 -9.05
C ARG A 155 3.51 -20.24 -7.78
N TRP A 156 4.14 -21.41 -7.83
CA TRP A 156 4.81 -22.04 -6.69
C TRP A 156 5.89 -21.17 -6.04
N ASP A 157 6.62 -20.38 -6.83
CA ASP A 157 7.68 -19.47 -6.38
C ASP A 157 7.18 -18.33 -5.47
N ARG A 158 5.86 -18.06 -5.48
CA ARG A 158 5.24 -16.99 -4.70
C ARG A 158 4.65 -17.47 -3.37
N ILE A 159 4.38 -18.76 -3.24
CA ILE A 159 3.79 -19.32 -2.02
C ILE A 159 4.76 -19.17 -0.85
N CYS A 160 4.23 -18.81 0.33
CA CYS A 160 4.98 -18.48 1.54
C CYS A 160 5.96 -17.30 1.41
N ARG A 161 5.90 -16.53 0.33
CA ARG A 161 6.73 -15.34 0.18
C ARG A 161 6.35 -14.28 1.20
N VAL A 162 7.31 -13.91 2.04
CA VAL A 162 7.16 -12.82 3.01
C VAL A 162 7.14 -11.47 2.29
N LEU A 163 6.13 -10.67 2.59
CA LEU A 163 5.98 -9.32 2.08
C LEU A 163 6.84 -8.36 2.91
N ARG A 164 7.70 -7.61 2.23
CA ARG A 164 8.57 -6.59 2.81
C ARG A 164 8.29 -5.24 2.16
#